data_AF-A0A7C3LW04-F1
#
_entry.id   AF-A0A7C3LW04-F1
#
_cell.length_a   1.000
_cell.length_b   1.000
_cell.length_c   1.000
_cell.angle_alpha   90.00
_cell.angle_beta   90.00
_cell.angle_gamma   90.00
#
_symmetry.space_group_name_H-M   'P 1'
#
loop_
_entity.id
_entity.type
_entity.pdbx_description
1 polymer ?
#
loop_
_entity_poly.entity_id
_entity_poly.type
_entity_poly.pdbx_seq_one_letter_code
_entity_poly.pdbx_strand_id
1 'polypeptide(L)'
;MEKEIKRYRVRPKTYLCISPEEAVATGITVGEETVEEFFLVKGQLFGCLMYASIRCISEEDLMKMSVEERKERLFNTRKEAVRYISENNTDGTLALYGVKDIKSISRENIGVFENTASSQIFGELKKFEKTG
;
A
#
# COMPACT_ATOMS: atom_id res chain seq x y z
N MET A 1 22.52 1.35 -5.01
CA MET A 1 21.28 2.04 -5.44
C MET A 1 20.23 1.73 -4.40
N GLU A 2 19.84 2.73 -3.60
CA GLU A 2 18.74 2.58 -2.65
C GLU A 2 17.44 2.35 -3.45
N LYS A 3 16.77 1.22 -3.23
CA LYS A 3 15.52 0.90 -3.92
C LYS A 3 14.40 1.73 -3.29
N GLU A 4 13.98 2.78 -3.99
CA GLU A 4 12.78 3.54 -3.67
C GLU A 4 11.54 2.67 -3.98
N ILE A 5 10.61 2.58 -3.04
CA ILE A 5 9.37 1.82 -3.17
C ILE A 5 8.19 2.78 -3.06
N LYS A 6 7.14 2.53 -3.84
CA LYS A 6 5.87 3.26 -3.77
C LYS A 6 4.81 2.45 -3.05
N ARG A 7 4.03 3.12 -2.21
CA ARG A 7 2.86 2.57 -1.54
C ARG A 7 1.75 3.60 -1.44
N TYR A 8 0.53 3.12 -1.30
CA TYR A 8 -0.67 3.95 -1.27
C TYR A 8 -1.44 3.76 0.03
N ARG A 9 -2.13 4.79 0.49
CA ARG A 9 -3.02 4.74 1.66
C ARG A 9 -4.30 5.49 1.37
N VAL A 10 -5.44 4.88 1.69
CA VAL A 10 -6.72 5.60 1.80
C VAL A 10 -6.85 6.15 3.21
N ARG A 11 -7.05 7.46 3.38
CA ARG A 11 -7.39 7.98 4.72
C ARG A 11 -8.83 7.58 5.11
N PRO A 12 -9.09 7.20 6.37
CA PRO A 12 -8.20 7.23 7.54
C PRO A 12 -7.47 5.90 7.84
N LYS A 13 -7.48 4.93 6.91
CA LYS A 13 -6.88 3.60 7.13
C LYS A 13 -5.39 3.72 7.39
N THR A 14 -4.86 2.78 8.20
CA THR A 14 -3.45 2.82 8.62
C THR A 14 -2.53 1.89 7.84
N TYR A 15 -3.10 0.97 7.05
CA TYR A 15 -2.35 0.03 6.23
C TYR A 15 -1.94 0.62 4.88
N LEU A 16 -0.97 -0.02 4.23
CA LEU A 16 -0.44 0.39 2.94
C LEU A 16 -0.80 -0.62 1.83
N CYS A 17 -1.19 -0.09 0.68
CA CYS A 17 -1.51 -0.82 -0.54
C CYS A 17 -0.37 -0.71 -1.56
N ILE A 18 -0.27 -1.68 -2.46
CA ILE A 18 0.76 -1.73 -3.51
C ILE A 18 0.40 -0.79 -4.65
N SER A 19 -0.89 -0.65 -4.96
CA SER A 19 -1.39 0.16 -6.07
C SER A 19 -2.57 1.05 -5.67
N PRO A 20 -2.86 2.11 -6.45
CA PRO A 20 -4.05 2.94 -6.25
C PRO A 20 -5.34 2.14 -6.39
N GLU A 21 -5.40 1.18 -7.32
CA GLU A 21 -6.57 0.33 -7.56
C GLU A 21 -6.86 -0.56 -6.35
N GLU A 22 -5.83 -1.14 -5.75
CA GLU A 22 -5.97 -1.90 -4.52
C GLU A 22 -6.45 -1.01 -3.37
N ALA A 23 -5.92 0.21 -3.27
CA ALA A 23 -6.36 1.20 -2.28
C ALA A 23 -7.86 1.49 -2.45
N VAL A 24 -8.32 1.74 -3.70
CA VAL A 24 -9.74 1.94 -4.03
C VAL A 24 -10.59 0.71 -3.68
N ALA A 25 -10.13 -0.48 -4.07
CA ALA A 25 -10.85 -1.73 -3.84
C ALA A 25 -11.05 -2.06 -2.35
N THR A 26 -10.16 -1.58 -1.47
CA THR A 26 -10.35 -1.74 -0.02
C THR A 26 -11.56 -0.95 0.54
N GLY A 27 -12.19 -0.11 -0.28
CA GLY A 27 -13.32 0.73 0.08
C GLY A 27 -12.89 2.18 0.23
N ILE A 28 -13.29 3.00 -0.75
CA ILE A 28 -13.34 4.46 -0.65
C ILE A 28 -14.82 4.81 -0.69
N THR A 29 -15.39 5.17 0.45
CA THR A 29 -16.73 5.76 0.47
C THR A 29 -16.66 7.20 -0.06
N VAL A 30 -17.77 7.75 -0.55
CA VAL A 30 -17.83 9.09 -1.15
C VAL A 30 -17.33 10.20 -0.20
N GLY A 31 -17.18 9.92 1.10
CA GLY A 31 -16.60 10.79 2.12
C GLY A 31 -15.19 10.41 2.63
N GLU A 32 -14.52 9.41 2.07
CA GLU A 32 -13.11 9.07 2.38
C GLU A 32 -12.19 9.81 1.40
N GLU A 33 -11.77 11.01 1.80
CA GLU A 33 -11.46 12.12 0.89
C GLU A 33 -10.09 12.09 0.16
N THR A 34 -9.17 11.16 0.44
CA THR A 34 -7.84 11.23 -0.22
C THR A 34 -7.09 9.91 -0.23
N VAL A 35 -6.57 9.54 -1.41
CA VAL A 35 -5.52 8.51 -1.55
C VAL A 35 -4.17 9.23 -1.48
N GLU A 36 -3.29 8.77 -0.60
CA GLU A 36 -1.94 9.29 -0.47
C GLU A 36 -0.94 8.30 -1.07
N GLU A 37 -0.07 8.79 -1.94
CA GLU A 37 1.09 8.07 -2.47
C GLU A 37 2.31 8.40 -1.60
N PHE A 38 3.01 7.36 -1.14
CA PHE A 38 4.21 7.45 -0.31
C PHE A 38 5.42 6.95 -1.08
N PHE A 39 6.47 7.75 -1.08
CA PHE A 39 7.79 7.38 -1.59
C PHE A 39 8.66 6.93 -0.43
N LEU A 40 9.03 5.67 -0.41
CA LEU A 40 9.68 4.99 0.70
C LEU A 40 11.11 4.61 0.34
N VAL A 41 12.06 4.90 1.24
CA VAL A 41 13.47 4.53 1.06
C VAL A 41 13.90 3.58 2.17
N LYS A 42 14.45 2.43 1.77
CA LYS A 42 14.89 1.40 2.72
C LYS A 42 16.04 1.91 3.58
N GLY A 43 15.92 1.79 4.90
CA GLY A 43 17.02 2.14 5.80
C GLY A 43 17.30 3.64 5.93
N GLN A 44 16.44 4.52 5.40
CA GLN A 44 16.57 5.95 5.66
C GLN A 44 16.14 6.25 7.11
N LEU A 45 17.10 6.67 7.95
CA LEU A 45 16.91 6.79 9.40
C LEU A 45 16.66 8.23 9.87
N PHE A 46 17.11 9.24 9.12
CA PHE A 46 17.13 10.64 9.53
C PHE A 46 16.43 11.54 8.51
N GLY A 47 15.79 12.61 9.00
CA GLY A 47 15.13 13.62 8.17
C GLY A 47 13.81 13.17 7.53
N CYS A 48 13.25 12.03 7.94
CA CYS A 48 11.97 11.52 7.44
C CYS A 48 10.80 12.08 8.26
N LEU A 49 9.72 12.44 7.57
CA LEU A 49 8.47 12.89 8.20
C LEU A 49 7.75 11.76 8.93
N MET A 50 7.84 10.54 8.37
CA MET A 50 7.19 9.33 8.86
C MET A 50 8.08 8.12 8.56
N TYR A 51 7.73 6.99 9.18
CA TYR A 51 8.41 5.71 9.00
C TYR A 51 7.39 4.63 8.64
N ALA A 52 7.81 3.65 7.85
CA ALA A 52 6.97 2.54 7.44
C ALA A 52 7.60 1.19 7.78
N SER A 53 6.75 0.25 8.19
CA SER A 53 7.04 -1.18 8.15
C SER A 53 6.63 -1.68 6.76
N ILE A 54 7.54 -2.26 6.00
CA ILE A 54 7.27 -2.79 4.66
C ILE A 54 7.81 -4.20 4.53
N ARG A 55 7.01 -5.07 3.92
CA ARG A 55 7.34 -6.46 3.71
C ARG A 55 8.16 -6.62 2.44
N CYS A 56 9.40 -7.08 2.60
CA CYS A 56 10.38 -7.24 1.54
C CYS A 56 10.28 -8.62 0.87
N ILE A 57 9.12 -8.92 0.28
CA ILE A 57 8.91 -10.10 -0.57
C ILE A 57 8.53 -9.66 -1.98
N SER A 58 8.34 -10.60 -2.91
CA SER A 58 7.92 -10.28 -4.27
C SER A 58 6.51 -9.66 -4.30
N GLU A 59 6.22 -8.81 -5.27
CA GLU A 59 4.86 -8.25 -5.42
C GLU A 59 3.83 -9.36 -5.69
N GLU A 60 4.21 -10.40 -6.44
CA GLU A 60 3.38 -11.59 -6.67
C GLU A 60 2.98 -12.28 -5.36
N ASP A 61 3.90 -12.38 -4.40
CA ASP A 61 3.61 -12.99 -3.10
C ASP A 61 2.83 -12.05 -2.19
N LEU A 62 3.08 -10.74 -2.25
CA LEU A 62 2.27 -9.76 -1.52
C LEU A 62 0.81 -9.80 -1.97
N MET A 63 0.55 -9.88 -3.29
CA MET A 63 -0.81 -9.93 -3.84
C MET A 63 -1.61 -11.17 -3.41
N LYS A 64 -0.94 -12.26 -2.99
CA LYS A 64 -1.59 -13.45 -2.41
C LYS A 64 -2.07 -13.26 -0.98
N MET A 65 -1.62 -12.18 -0.31
CA MET A 65 -1.99 -11.84 1.06
C MET A 65 -2.97 -10.66 1.07
N SER A 66 -3.89 -10.63 2.04
CA SER A 66 -4.71 -9.44 2.28
C SER A 66 -3.84 -8.26 2.74
N VAL A 67 -4.32 -7.04 2.51
CA VAL A 67 -3.58 -5.81 2.84
C VAL A 67 -3.22 -5.76 4.34
N GLU A 68 -4.11 -6.23 5.21
CA GLU A 68 -3.91 -6.29 6.66
C GLU A 68 -2.87 -7.34 7.09
N GLU A 69 -2.79 -8.47 6.39
CA GLU A 69 -1.84 -9.56 6.68
C GLU A 69 -0.41 -9.20 6.29
N ARG A 70 -0.22 -8.30 5.32
CA ARG A 70 1.12 -7.86 4.92
C ARG A 70 1.86 -7.12 6.04
N LYS A 71 1.13 -6.61 7.05
CA LYS A 71 1.68 -5.80 8.16
C LYS A 71 2.46 -4.57 7.65
N GLU A 72 2.05 -4.05 6.50
CA GLU A 72 2.59 -2.81 5.96
C GLU A 72 1.85 -1.62 6.56
N ARG A 73 2.57 -0.78 7.33
CA ARG A 73 1.95 0.26 8.16
C ARG A 73 2.84 1.49 8.29
N LEU A 74 2.22 2.66 8.38
CA LEU A 74 2.88 3.94 8.66
C LEU A 74 2.88 4.29 10.15
N PHE A 75 3.93 4.97 10.57
CA PHE A 75 4.17 5.43 11.93
C PHE A 75 4.74 6.84 11.91
N ASN A 76 4.38 7.64 12.91
CA ASN A 76 4.88 9.01 13.05
C ASN A 76 6.32 9.02 13.58
N THR A 77 6.71 8.00 14.34
CA THR A 77 8.06 7.91 14.91
C THR A 77 8.79 6.63 14.51
N ARG A 78 10.12 6.74 14.40
CA ARG A 78 11.00 5.57 14.17
C ARG A 78 10.82 4.51 15.25
N LYS A 79 10.68 4.96 16.51
CA LYS A 79 10.58 4.06 17.67
C LYS A 79 9.35 3.15 17.56
N GLU A 80 8.21 3.71 17.16
CA GLU A 80 6.98 2.94 16.94
C GLU A 80 7.15 1.94 15.79
N ALA A 81 7.71 2.37 14.67
CA ALA A 81 7.94 1.49 13.52
C ALA A 81 8.87 0.31 13.87
N VAL A 82 9.99 0.59 14.54
CA VAL A 82 10.95 -0.44 14.97
C VAL A 82 10.32 -1.40 15.96
N ARG A 83 9.55 -0.88 16.93
CA ARG A 83 8.83 -1.71 17.90
C ARG A 83 7.84 -2.63 17.19
N TYR A 84 7.03 -2.08 16.29
CA TYR A 84 6.05 -2.85 15.54
C TYR A 84 6.70 -3.96 14.70
N ILE A 85 7.79 -3.64 13.98
CA ILE A 85 8.58 -4.62 13.23
C ILE A 85 9.09 -5.70 14.20
N SER A 86 9.69 -5.33 15.34
CA SER A 86 10.18 -6.31 16.31
C SER A 86 9.10 -7.24 16.84
N GLU A 87 7.86 -6.76 16.98
CA GLU A 87 6.71 -7.54 17.47
C GLU A 87 6.06 -8.40 16.37
N ASN A 88 6.19 -8.03 15.09
CA ASN A 88 5.44 -8.64 13.97
C ASN A 88 6.34 -9.28 12.88
N ASN A 89 7.66 -9.17 12.99
CA ASN A 89 8.62 -9.67 11.99
C ASN A 89 9.05 -11.11 12.26
N THR A 90 8.08 -12.01 12.44
CA THR A 90 8.34 -13.42 12.77
C THR A 90 9.06 -14.18 11.67
N ASP A 91 8.93 -13.75 10.42
CA ASP A 91 9.54 -14.36 9.23
C ASP A 91 10.79 -13.60 8.71
N GLY A 92 11.19 -12.52 9.39
CA GLY A 92 12.34 -11.71 8.99
C GLY A 92 12.15 -10.89 7.71
N THR A 93 10.93 -10.82 7.16
CA THR A 93 10.67 -10.14 5.89
C THR A 93 10.28 -8.67 6.03
N LEU A 94 9.91 -8.21 7.23
CA LEU A 94 9.62 -6.79 7.48
C LEU A 94 10.92 -5.99 7.63
N ALA A 95 10.96 -4.85 6.95
CA ALA A 95 12.05 -3.90 7.07
C ALA A 95 11.52 -2.48 7.31
N LEU A 96 12.38 -1.67 7.93
CA LEU A 96 12.12 -0.26 8.19
C LEU A 96 12.42 0.57 6.95
N TYR A 97 11.44 1.41 6.58
CA TYR A 97 11.57 2.42 5.53
C TYR A 97 11.31 3.80 6.11
N GLY A 98 12.00 4.80 5.57
CA GLY A 98 11.70 6.20 5.80
C GLY A 98 10.81 6.74 4.69
N VAL A 99 9.83 7.55 5.04
CA VAL A 99 9.03 8.31 4.06
C VAL A 99 9.85 9.51 3.60
N LYS A 100 10.13 9.55 2.30
CA LYS A 100 10.87 10.62 1.63
C LYS A 100 9.94 11.72 1.12
N ASP A 101 8.80 11.33 0.55
CA ASP A 101 7.81 12.26 -0.02
C ASP A 101 6.40 11.66 0.10
N ILE A 102 5.39 12.55 0.14
CA ILE A 102 3.98 12.20 0.23
C ILE A 102 3.22 13.04 -0.79
N LYS A 103 2.46 12.38 -1.67
CA LYS A 103 1.62 13.05 -2.65
C LYS A 103 0.16 12.68 -2.43
N SER A 104 -0.70 13.69 -2.38
CA SER A 104 -2.14 13.47 -2.37
C SER A 104 -2.64 13.28 -3.80
N ILE A 105 -3.32 12.16 -4.04
CA ILE A 105 -4.02 11.88 -5.30
C ILE A 105 -5.45 12.42 -5.17
N SER A 106 -5.79 13.36 -6.05
CA SER A 106 -7.12 13.97 -6.11
C SER A 106 -8.18 12.99 -6.60
N ARG A 107 -9.43 13.22 -6.19
CA ARG A 107 -10.60 12.40 -6.54
C ARG A 107 -10.81 12.19 -8.04
N GLU A 108 -10.49 13.18 -8.86
CA GLU A 108 -10.60 13.09 -10.32
C GLU A 108 -9.73 11.96 -10.89
N ASN A 109 -8.57 11.72 -10.29
CA ASN A 109 -7.69 10.62 -10.66
C ASN A 109 -8.17 9.28 -10.07
N ILE A 110 -8.84 9.30 -8.92
CA ILE A 110 -9.43 8.10 -8.27
C ILE A 110 -10.47 7.44 -9.19
N GLY A 111 -11.35 8.23 -9.82
CA GLY A 111 -12.40 7.71 -10.73
C GLY A 111 -11.85 7.00 -11.97
N VAL A 112 -10.61 7.29 -12.38
CA VAL A 112 -9.93 6.57 -13.47
C VAL A 112 -9.53 5.16 -13.03
N PHE A 113 -9.09 5.00 -11.79
CA PHE A 113 -8.75 3.70 -11.19
C PHE A 113 -10.00 2.85 -10.92
N GLU A 114 -11.11 3.45 -10.49
CA GLU A 114 -12.40 2.75 -10.33
C GLU A 114 -12.89 2.13 -11.65
N ASN A 115 -12.82 2.88 -12.75
CA ASN A 115 -13.20 2.40 -14.08
C ASN A 115 -12.28 1.29 -14.59
N THR A 116 -11.00 1.30 -14.21
CA THR A 116 -10.01 0.29 -14.59
C THR A 116 -10.18 -1.00 -13.79
N ALA A 117 -10.40 -0.90 -12.47
CA ALA A 117 -10.66 -2.06 -11.61
C ALA A 117 -11.95 -2.79 -12.00
N SER A 118 -13.03 -2.03 -12.30
CA SER A 118 -14.29 -2.61 -12.76
C SER A 118 -14.14 -3.29 -14.13
N SER A 119 -13.39 -2.71 -15.08
CA SER A 119 -13.15 -3.34 -16.39
C SER A 119 -12.28 -4.60 -16.33
N GLN A 120 -11.37 -4.74 -15.36
CA GLN A 120 -10.63 -6.00 -15.13
C GLN A 120 -11.54 -7.11 -14.58
N ILE A 121 -12.44 -6.79 -13.64
CA ILE A 121 -13.42 -7.74 -13.08
C ILE A 121 -14.38 -8.25 -14.18
N PHE A 122 -14.85 -7.36 -15.06
CA PHE A 122 -15.69 -7.76 -16.20
C PHE A 122 -14.93 -8.62 -17.24
N GLY A 123 -13.61 -8.46 -17.35
CA GLY A 123 -12.76 -9.28 -18.22
C GLY A 123 -12.63 -10.72 -17.74
N GLU A 124 -12.61 -10.97 -16.43
CA GLU A 124 -12.57 -12.32 -15.85
C GLU A 124 -13.92 -13.03 -15.96
N LEU A 125 -15.04 -12.33 -15.75
CA LEU A 125 -16.38 -12.88 -15.93
C LEU A 125 -16.63 -13.37 -17.37
N LYS A 126 -16.12 -12.66 -18.38
CA LYS A 126 -16.23 -13.09 -19.79
C LYS A 126 -15.39 -14.32 -20.13
N LYS A 127 -14.37 -14.66 -19.34
CA LYS A 127 -13.60 -15.90 -19.54
C LYS A 127 -14.35 -17.12 -19.02
N PHE A 128 -15.22 -16.96 -18.02
CA PHE A 128 -16.06 -18.04 -17.50
C PHE A 128 -17.23 -18.41 -18.42
N GLU A 129 -17.79 -17.47 -19.19
CA GLU A 129 -18.89 -17.77 -20.13
C GLU A 129 -18.45 -18.51 -21.41
N LYS A 130 -17.15 -18.60 -21.71
CA LYS A 130 -16.64 -19.29 -22.91
C LYS A 130 -16.27 -20.76 -22.68
N THR A 131 -16.52 -21.31 -21.50
CA THR A 131 -16.28 -22.74 -21.18
C THR A 131 -17.57 -23.49 -20.85
N GLY A 132 -18.72 -22.99 -21.32
CA GLY A 132 -20.01 -23.68 -21.30
C GLY A 132 -20.34 -24.30 -22.65
#